data_AF-A0A1V6AFB3-F1
#
_entry.id   AF-A0A1V6AFB3-F1
#
_cell.length_a   1.000
_cell.length_b   1.000
_cell.length_c   1.000
_cell.angle_alpha   90.00
_cell.angle_beta   90.00
_cell.angle_gamma   90.00
#
_symmetry.space_group_name_H-M   'P 1'
#
loop_
_entity.id
_entity.type
_entity.pdbx_description
1 polymer ?
#
loop_
_entity_poly.entity_id
_entity_poly.type
_entity_poly.pdbx_seq_one_letter_code
_entity_poly.pdbx_strand_id
1 'polypeptide(L)'
;MNRIIARREIGFSADLVQKAEAFERERLLNPAARRKPADSRNARLTCPACGCPMIPRPFNYQYLVSVDKCGSCGRIWFDADELEILQILIERTRTDGKERQ
;
A
#
# COMPACT_ATOMS: atom_id res chain seq x y z
N MET A 1 15.35 15.58 5.76
CA MET A 1 15.28 14.24 6.38
C MET A 1 15.88 13.25 5.41
N ASN A 2 17.10 12.78 5.68
CA ASN A 2 17.81 11.84 4.83
C ASN A 2 17.15 10.46 4.98
N ARG A 3 16.38 10.04 3.98
CA ARG A 3 15.85 8.66 3.93
C ARG A 3 17.00 7.76 3.52
N ILE A 4 17.41 6.87 4.43
CA ILE A 4 18.34 5.79 4.11
C ILE A 4 17.63 4.89 3.08
N ILE A 5 18.12 4.87 1.85
CA ILE A 5 17.71 3.90 0.84
C ILE A 5 18.84 2.89 0.78
N ALA A 6 18.64 1.75 1.46
CA ALA A 6 19.49 0.59 1.26
C ALA A 6 19.28 0.14 -0.20
N ARG A 7 20.37 0.06 -0.96
CA ARG A 7 20.36 -0.58 -2.28
C ARG A 7 19.79 -1.98 -2.08
N ARG A 8 18.70 -2.30 -2.76
CA ARG A 8 18.08 -3.61 -2.59
C ARG A 8 18.95 -4.65 -3.29
N GLU A 9 19.53 -5.56 -2.52
CA GLU A 9 20.34 -6.68 -3.04
C GLU A 9 19.50 -7.59 -3.97
N ILE A 10 18.16 -7.57 -3.85
CA ILE A 10 17.21 -8.39 -4.60
C ILE A 10 16.03 -7.53 -5.07
N GLY A 11 15.68 -7.62 -6.36
CA GLY A 11 14.51 -6.93 -6.94
C GLY A 11 13.17 -7.57 -6.54
N PHE A 12 12.06 -6.90 -6.89
CA PHE A 12 10.73 -7.51 -6.76
C PHE A 12 10.55 -8.65 -7.77
N SER A 13 9.76 -9.66 -7.41
CA SER A 13 9.39 -10.72 -8.35
C SER A 13 8.54 -10.17 -9.50
N ALA A 14 8.55 -10.85 -10.66
CA ALA A 14 7.71 -10.45 -11.80
C ALA A 14 6.22 -10.42 -11.43
N ASP A 15 5.77 -11.36 -10.60
CA ASP A 15 4.40 -11.41 -10.08
C ASP A 15 4.04 -10.15 -9.26
N LEU A 16 4.90 -9.73 -8.34
CA LEU A 16 4.68 -8.51 -7.55
C LEU A 16 4.65 -7.25 -8.43
N VAL A 17 5.51 -7.20 -9.45
CA VAL A 17 5.52 -6.08 -10.42
C VAL A 17 4.22 -6.05 -11.22
N GLN A 18 3.74 -7.19 -11.70
CA GLN A 18 2.47 -7.30 -12.42
C GLN A 18 1.28 -6.90 -11.54
N LYS A 19 1.26 -7.33 -10.27
CA LYS A 19 0.23 -6.92 -9.30
C LYS A 19 0.23 -5.41 -9.07
N ALA A 20 1.40 -4.79 -8.95
CA ALA A 20 1.51 -3.35 -8.80
C ALA A 20 1.00 -2.59 -10.04
N GLU A 21 1.31 -3.05 -11.25
CA GLU A 21 0.80 -2.48 -12.50
C GLU A 21 -0.72 -2.62 -12.65
N ALA A 22 -1.25 -3.79 -12.28
CA ALA A 22 -2.69 -4.02 -12.28
C ALA A 22 -3.38 -3.07 -11.30
N PHE A 23 -2.81 -2.88 -10.10
CA PHE A 23 -3.31 -1.95 -9.10
C PHE A 23 -3.32 -0.49 -9.60
N GLU A 24 -2.23 -0.02 -10.24
CA GLU A 24 -2.19 1.33 -10.83
C GLU A 24 -3.24 1.51 -11.92
N ARG A 25 -3.38 0.51 -12.79
CA ARG A 25 -4.34 0.52 -13.89
C ARG A 25 -5.77 0.58 -13.39
N GLU A 26 -6.12 -0.25 -12.42
CA GLU A 26 -7.44 -0.26 -11.79
C GLU A 26 -7.75 1.10 -11.17
N ARG A 27 -6.78 1.68 -10.46
CA ARG A 27 -6.93 3.02 -9.87
C ARG A 27 -7.21 4.11 -10.91
N LEU A 28 -6.56 4.06 -12.08
CA LEU A 28 -6.80 5.03 -13.17
C LEU A 28 -8.20 4.89 -13.76
N LEU A 29 -8.69 3.65 -13.91
CA LEU A 29 -9.99 3.36 -14.49
C LEU A 29 -11.15 3.59 -13.51
N ASN A 30 -10.91 3.43 -12.20
CA ASN A 30 -11.92 3.61 -11.16
C ASN A 30 -11.41 4.42 -9.95
N PRO A 31 -11.22 5.75 -10.09
CA PRO A 31 -10.73 6.60 -9.00
C PRO A 31 -11.65 6.66 -7.77
N ALA A 32 -12.93 6.32 -7.95
CA ALA A 32 -13.94 6.30 -6.90
C ALA A 32 -13.90 5.02 -6.05
N ALA A 33 -13.32 3.92 -6.56
CA ALA A 33 -13.10 2.68 -5.81
C ALA A 33 -11.94 2.84 -4.82
N ARG A 34 -12.15 3.67 -3.79
CA ARG A 34 -11.20 3.88 -2.69
C ARG A 34 -11.22 2.75 -1.67
N ARG A 35 -12.16 1.82 -1.81
CA ARG A 35 -12.41 0.77 -0.83
C ARG A 35 -11.89 -0.54 -1.38
N LYS A 36 -11.03 -1.18 -0.59
CA LYS A 36 -10.82 -2.61 -0.68
C LYS A 36 -12.20 -3.29 -0.62
N PRO A 37 -12.51 -4.24 -1.53
CA PRO A 37 -13.73 -5.04 -1.38
C PRO A 37 -13.73 -5.61 0.04
N ALA A 38 -14.85 -5.46 0.75
CA ALA A 38 -14.95 -5.95 2.11
C ALA A 38 -14.77 -7.47 2.06
N ASP A 39 -13.56 -7.94 2.38
CA ASP A 39 -13.35 -9.36 2.56
C ASP A 39 -14.21 -9.76 3.76
N SER A 40 -15.22 -10.58 3.50
CA SER A 40 -16.11 -11.14 4.52
C SER A 40 -15.34 -11.82 5.67
N ARG A 41 -14.09 -12.25 5.44
CA ARG A 41 -13.18 -12.80 6.47
C ARG A 41 -12.63 -11.74 7.42
N ASN A 42 -12.57 -10.48 6.99
CA ASN A 42 -12.01 -9.33 7.72
C ASN A 42 -13.07 -8.43 8.36
N ALA A 43 -14.32 -8.91 8.48
CA ALA A 43 -15.44 -8.10 8.98
C ALA A 43 -15.20 -7.44 10.35
N ARG A 44 -14.21 -7.90 11.14
CA ARG A 44 -13.79 -7.29 12.41
C ARG A 44 -12.29 -7.51 12.70
N LEU A 45 -11.41 -7.02 11.83
CA LEU A 45 -9.97 -6.95 12.18
C LEU A 45 -9.79 -6.18 13.48
N THR A 46 -9.21 -6.83 14.49
CA THR A 46 -8.86 -6.21 15.77
C THR A 46 -7.37 -5.96 15.82
N CYS A 47 -6.99 -4.81 16.36
CA CYS A 47 -5.60 -4.46 16.49
C CYS A 47 -4.94 -5.38 17.52
N PRO A 48 -3.88 -6.13 17.18
CA PRO A 48 -3.24 -7.04 18.14
C PRO A 48 -2.48 -6.32 19.25
N ALA A 49 -2.26 -5.00 19.12
CA ALA A 49 -1.60 -4.20 20.16
C ALA A 49 -2.55 -3.66 21.23
N CYS A 50 -3.81 -3.37 20.88
CA CYS A 50 -4.76 -2.73 21.82
C CYS A 50 -6.19 -3.28 21.78
N GLY A 51 -6.49 -4.26 20.91
CA GLY A 51 -7.80 -4.89 20.77
C GLY A 51 -8.86 -4.06 20.03
N CYS A 52 -8.62 -2.77 19.77
CA CYS A 52 -9.59 -1.91 19.08
C CYS A 52 -9.82 -2.32 17.61
N PRO A 53 -11.02 -2.09 17.05
CA PRO A 53 -11.29 -2.39 15.65
C PRO A 53 -10.38 -1.57 14.73
N MET A 54 -9.99 -2.20 13.63
CA MET A 54 -9.24 -1.58 12.55
C MET A 54 -10.18 -1.14 11.44
N ILE A 55 -9.79 -0.07 10.74
CA ILE A 55 -10.60 0.53 9.68
C ILE A 55 -9.76 0.61 8.41
N PRO A 56 -10.28 0.14 7.27
CA PRO A 56 -9.60 0.27 6.00
C PRO A 56 -9.55 1.74 5.58
N ARG A 57 -8.34 2.21 5.28
CA ARG A 57 -8.02 3.58 4.89
C ARG A 57 -6.92 3.54 3.82
N PRO A 58 -6.89 4.50 2.87
CA PRO A 58 -5.73 4.64 2.00
C PRO A 58 -4.49 4.99 2.83
N PHE A 59 -3.33 4.48 2.45
CA PHE A 59 -2.05 4.79 3.10
C PHE A 59 -1.75 6.29 3.06
N ASN A 60 -1.92 6.92 1.90
CA ASN A 60 -1.98 8.38 1.75
C ASN A 60 -2.73 8.78 0.47
N TYR A 61 -2.83 10.09 0.20
CA TYR A 61 -3.56 10.62 -0.96
C TYR A 61 -2.84 10.44 -2.31
N GLN A 62 -1.53 10.19 -2.30
CA GLN A 62 -0.74 9.96 -3.53
C GLN A 62 -0.76 8.48 -3.93
N TYR A 63 -0.69 7.58 -2.96
CA TYR A 63 -0.72 6.13 -3.13
C TYR A 63 -1.93 5.59 -2.38
N LEU A 64 -3.03 5.41 -3.11
CA LEU A 64 -4.33 4.95 -2.59
C LEU A 64 -4.34 3.44 -2.26
N VAL A 65 -3.20 2.87 -1.88
CA VAL A 65 -3.11 1.49 -1.38
C VAL A 65 -3.93 1.42 -0.09
N SER A 66 -4.93 0.52 -0.05
CA SER A 66 -5.75 0.33 1.13
C SER A 66 -4.92 -0.35 2.21
N VAL A 67 -5.03 0.10 3.44
CA VAL A 67 -4.37 -0.47 4.62
C VAL A 67 -5.33 -0.45 5.79
N ASP A 68 -5.20 -1.41 6.69
CA ASP A 68 -5.97 -1.43 7.92
C ASP A 68 -5.28 -0.58 8.98
N LYS A 69 -5.97 0.46 9.44
CA LYS A 69 -5.43 1.37 10.46
C LYS A 69 -6.23 1.26 11.75
N CYS A 70 -5.52 1.08 12.86
CA CYS A 70 -6.13 1.16 14.18
C CYS A 70 -6.47 2.61 14.52
N GLY A 71 -7.74 2.88 14.85
CA GLY A 71 -8.20 4.21 15.23
C GLY A 71 -7.71 4.69 16.60
N SER A 72 -7.24 3.78 17.46
CA SER A 72 -6.77 4.09 18.82
C SER A 72 -5.25 4.27 18.87
N CYS A 73 -4.47 3.24 18.53
CA CYS A 73 -3.01 3.29 18.65
C CYS A 73 -2.29 3.70 17.36
N GLY A 74 -3.01 3.85 16.24
CA GLY A 74 -2.45 4.33 14.98
C GLY A 74 -1.62 3.32 14.18
N ARG A 75 -1.45 2.08 14.67
CA ARG A 75 -0.76 1.00 13.92
C ARG A 75 -1.45 0.72 12.60
N ILE A 76 -0.64 0.35 11.62
CA ILE A 76 -1.04 0.07 10.24
C ILE A 76 -0.69 -1.38 9.92
N TRP A 77 -1.62 -2.07 9.28
CA TRP A 77 -1.47 -3.45 8.83
C TRP A 77 -1.68 -3.49 7.32
N PHE A 78 -0.83 -4.29 6.68
CA PHE A 78 -0.86 -4.57 5.26
C PHE A 78 -1.26 -6.04 5.12
N ASP A 79 -2.20 -6.31 4.23
CA ASP A 79 -2.43 -7.67 3.78
C ASP A 79 -1.33 -8.09 2.80
N ALA A 80 -1.40 -9.35 2.35
CA ALA A 80 -0.43 -9.91 1.43
C ALA A 80 -0.20 -8.99 0.21
N ASP A 81 1.08 -8.80 -0.12
CA ASP A 81 1.61 -8.01 -1.23
C ASP A 81 1.34 -6.48 -1.19
N GLU A 82 0.52 -5.96 -0.28
CA GLU A 82 0.17 -4.53 -0.25
C GLU A 82 1.37 -3.64 0.09
N LEU A 83 2.26 -4.10 0.98
CA LEU A 83 3.48 -3.37 1.35
C LEU A 83 4.46 -3.30 0.17
N GLU A 84 4.65 -4.42 -0.52
CA GLU A 84 5.51 -4.54 -1.69
C GLU A 84 4.97 -3.70 -2.84
N ILE A 85 3.67 -3.75 -3.11
CA ILE A 85 3.01 -2.90 -4.10
C ILE A 85 3.27 -1.44 -3.76
N LEU A 86 2.98 -0.99 -2.53
CA LEU A 86 3.24 0.38 -2.11
C LEU A 86 4.71 0.79 -2.34
N GLN A 87 5.65 -0.08 -2.03
CA GLN A 87 7.08 0.18 -2.23
C GLN A 87 7.43 0.30 -3.72
N ILE A 88 6.91 -0.57 -4.60
CA ILE A 88 7.10 -0.50 -6.07
C ILE A 88 6.65 0.87 -6.60
N LEU A 89 5.46 1.33 -6.19
CA LEU A 89 4.90 2.61 -6.64
C LEU A 89 5.78 3.80 -6.21
N ILE A 90 6.25 3.78 -4.96
CA ILE A 90 7.12 4.84 -4.42
C ILE A 90 8.49 4.83 -5.11
N GLU A 91 9.03 3.66 -5.45
CA GLU A 91 10.33 3.56 -6.12
C GLU A 91 10.25 4.02 -7.59
N ARG A 92 9.20 3.64 -8.33
CA ARG A 92 8.97 4.08 -9.72
C ARG A 92 8.82 5.59 -9.86
N THR A 93 7.98 6.20 -9.02
CA THR A 93 7.79 7.66 -9.05
C THR A 93 9.08 8.45 -8.77
N ARG A 94 10.04 7.87 -8.05
CA ARG A 94 11.35 8.49 -7.81
C ARG A 94 12.33 8.33 -8.97
N THR A 95 12.29 7.19 -9.68
CA THR A 95 13.11 7.01 -10.90
C THR A 95 12.65 7.96 -12.00
N ASP A 96 11.34 8.08 -12.20
CA ASP A 96 10.76 8.94 -13.25
C ASP A 96 11.00 10.44 -12.97
N GLY A 97 11.08 10.83 -11.69
CA GLY A 97 11.40 12.18 -11.26
C GLY A 97 12.89 12.55 -11.44
N LYS A 98 13.79 11.57 -11.48
CA LYS A 98 15.23 11.76 -11.74
C LYS A 98 15.55 11.93 -13.22
N GLU A 99 14.68 11.49 -14.13
CA GLU A 99 14.86 11.61 -15.59
C GLU A 99 14.26 12.91 -16.16
N ARG A 100 13.43 13.62 -15.39
CA ARG A 100 12.81 14.91 -15.78
C ARG A 100 13.56 16.13 -15.25
N GLN A 101 14.76 15.95 -14.70
CA GLN A 101 15.58 16.98 -14.07
C GLN A 101 17.01 16.87 -14.58
#